data_AF-A0A1V3U5Z0-F1
#
_entry.id   AF-A0A1V3U5Z0-F1
#
_cell.length_a   1.000
_cell.length_b   1.000
_cell.length_c   1.000
_cell.angle_alpha   90.00
_cell.angle_beta   90.00
_cell.angle_gamma   90.00
#
_symmetry.space_group_name_H-M   'P 1'
#
loop_
_entity.id
_entity.type
_entity.pdbx_description
1 polymer ?
#
loop_
_entity_poly.entity_id
_entity_poly.type
_entity_poly.pdbx_seq_one_letter_code
_entity_poly.pdbx_strand_id
1 'polypeptide(L)'
;MHLESKKLIMKKLLAVLALGIFSLGFSQNYYDDYRGSISAINWRDVASYLGLNGRQIAAIDVLNNRYPNYDSWNRVYGRTPDRWSRDRYYEMERIMTPAQYKRFYDRYYRGQNPVIIYNKNYDKKYYKQREKYYKKQWKEYNKHRNDDRGWRRHDD
;
A
#
# COMPACT_ATOMS: atom_id res chain seq x y z
N MET A 1 11.28 7.42 34.09
CA MET A 1 11.87 8.15 32.94
C MET A 1 12.07 7.32 31.66
N HIS A 2 12.00 5.98 31.69
CA HIS A 2 12.37 5.13 30.54
C HIS A 2 11.24 4.81 29.53
N LEU A 3 9.97 5.08 29.89
CA LEU A 3 8.79 4.75 29.07
C LEU A 3 8.40 5.88 28.09
N GLU A 4 8.61 7.13 28.50
CA GLU A 4 8.34 8.33 27.69
C GLU A 4 9.28 8.46 26.49
N SER A 5 10.56 8.08 26.65
CA SER A 5 11.54 8.08 25.55
C SER A 5 11.19 7.08 24.45
N LYS A 6 10.62 5.90 24.79
CA LYS A 6 10.20 4.90 23.79
C LYS A 6 8.96 5.33 23.02
N LYS A 7 8.00 5.99 23.68
CA LYS A 7 6.84 6.62 23.03
C LYS A 7 7.26 7.78 22.13
N LEU A 8 8.24 8.58 22.54
CA LEU A 8 8.79 9.67 21.74
C LEU A 8 9.55 9.16 20.50
N ILE A 9 10.32 8.08 20.63
CA ILE A 9 11.02 7.41 19.51
C ILE A 9 10.01 6.78 18.54
N MET A 10 8.96 6.11 19.02
CA MET A 10 7.89 5.58 18.15
C MET A 10 7.10 6.70 17.45
N LYS A 11 6.82 7.82 18.14
CA LYS A 11 6.20 9.00 17.54
C LYS A 11 7.10 9.66 16.49
N LYS A 12 8.42 9.69 16.71
CA LYS A 12 9.40 10.21 15.73
C LYS A 12 9.57 9.29 14.51
N LEU A 13 9.55 7.97 14.68
CA LEU A 13 9.54 6.99 13.57
C LEU A 13 8.26 7.12 12.72
N LEU A 14 7.10 7.30 13.36
CA LEU A 14 5.85 7.59 12.66
C LEU A 14 5.87 8.98 12.00
N ALA A 15 6.54 9.96 12.60
CA ALA A 15 6.71 11.29 12.01
C ALA A 15 7.63 11.26 10.78
N VAL A 16 8.66 10.41 10.71
CA VAL A 16 9.49 10.26 9.49
C VAL A 16 8.73 9.58 8.34
N LEU A 17 7.76 8.71 8.63
CA LEU A 17 6.85 8.17 7.61
C LEU A 17 5.70 9.12 7.25
N ALA A 18 5.33 10.03 8.16
CA ALA A 18 4.30 11.05 7.94
C ALA A 18 4.84 12.39 7.41
N LEU A 19 6.15 12.64 7.48
CA LEU A 19 6.87 13.68 6.76
C LEU A 19 7.31 13.03 5.44
N GLY A 20 6.55 13.18 4.36
CA GLY A 20 6.70 14.44 3.64
C GLY A 20 8.04 14.57 2.92
N ILE A 21 8.87 13.52 2.82
CA ILE A 21 9.87 13.37 1.76
C ILE A 21 9.22 12.65 0.57
N PHE A 22 8.02 13.07 0.19
CA PHE A 22 7.81 13.38 -1.21
C PHE A 22 8.35 14.78 -1.33
N SER A 23 9.66 14.91 -1.52
CA SER A 23 10.19 16.15 -2.07
C SER A 23 9.33 16.46 -3.27
N LEU A 24 8.63 17.60 -3.19
CA LEU A 24 8.05 18.27 -4.32
C LEU A 24 9.20 18.48 -5.30
N GLY A 25 9.38 17.50 -6.17
CA GLY A 25 10.64 17.28 -6.81
C GLY A 25 10.45 16.41 -8.03
N PHE A 26 10.33 17.10 -9.16
CA PHE A 26 11.02 16.77 -10.39
C PHE A 26 10.68 15.43 -11.04
N SER A 27 9.97 15.57 -12.16
CA SER A 27 10.20 14.76 -13.35
C SER A 27 11.65 14.28 -13.45
N GLN A 28 11.89 12.96 -13.47
CA GLN A 28 12.36 12.22 -14.66
C GLN A 28 12.98 10.84 -14.35
N ASN A 29 12.83 10.24 -13.16
CA ASN A 29 13.28 8.86 -12.94
C ASN A 29 12.18 7.94 -12.38
N TYR A 30 11.33 7.44 -13.28
CA TYR A 30 10.25 6.49 -12.98
C TYR A 30 10.73 5.20 -12.29
N TYR A 31 11.98 4.80 -12.51
CA TYR A 31 12.57 3.67 -11.80
C TYR A 31 12.86 4.01 -10.34
N ASP A 32 13.33 5.22 -10.05
CA ASP A 32 13.52 5.69 -8.67
C ASP A 32 12.18 5.78 -7.95
N ASP A 33 11.12 6.21 -8.62
CA ASP A 33 9.76 6.19 -8.05
C ASP A 33 9.31 4.75 -7.74
N TYR A 34 9.57 3.80 -8.66
CA TYR A 34 9.30 2.38 -8.43
C TYR A 34 10.05 1.86 -7.20
N ARG A 35 11.35 2.15 -7.09
CA ARG A 35 12.19 1.74 -5.94
C ARG A 35 11.76 2.42 -4.65
N GLY A 36 11.46 3.72 -4.69
CA GLY A 36 10.92 4.49 -3.57
C GLY A 36 9.60 3.92 -3.07
N SER A 37 8.72 3.49 -3.97
CA SER A 37 7.45 2.83 -3.62
C SER A 37 7.62 1.50 -2.86
N ILE A 38 8.82 0.91 -2.91
CA ILE A 38 9.19 -0.31 -2.18
C ILE A 38 9.92 0.06 -0.89
N SER A 39 10.97 0.87 -0.98
CA SER A 39 11.88 1.15 0.13
C SER A 39 11.29 2.06 1.21
N ALA A 40 10.34 2.93 0.85
CA ALA A 40 9.67 3.82 1.80
C ALA A 40 8.72 3.09 2.76
N ILE A 41 8.51 1.77 2.58
CA ILE A 41 7.54 0.98 3.32
C ILE A 41 8.25 -0.10 4.14
N ASN A 42 7.98 -0.14 5.43
CA ASN A 42 8.34 -1.29 6.25
C ASN A 42 7.36 -2.45 6.00
N TRP A 43 7.73 -3.39 5.14
CA TRP A 43 6.89 -4.52 4.75
C TRP A 43 6.62 -5.52 5.87
N ARG A 44 7.48 -5.58 6.89
CA ARG A 44 7.22 -6.38 8.10
C ARG A 44 6.07 -5.78 8.90
N ASP A 45 6.05 -4.44 9.04
CA ASP A 45 4.94 -3.74 9.70
C ASP A 45 3.64 -3.87 8.90
N VAL A 46 3.72 -3.80 7.56
CA VAL A 46 2.57 -4.04 6.68
C VAL A 46 1.99 -5.43 6.91
N ALA A 47 2.84 -6.47 6.93
CA ALA A 47 2.42 -7.84 7.13
C ALA A 47 1.69 -8.03 8.47
N SER A 48 2.25 -7.49 9.55
CA SER A 48 1.64 -7.53 10.88
C SER A 48 0.33 -6.74 10.93
N TYR A 49 0.33 -5.49 10.46
CA TYR A 49 -0.84 -4.61 10.50
C TYR A 49 -2.03 -5.16 9.70
N LEU A 50 -1.77 -5.74 8.53
CA LEU A 50 -2.82 -6.28 7.66
C LEU A 50 -3.18 -7.74 7.99
N GLY A 51 -2.42 -8.41 8.86
CA GLY A 51 -2.57 -9.83 9.14
C GLY A 51 -2.35 -10.66 7.87
N LEU A 52 -1.27 -10.38 7.14
CA LEU A 52 -0.93 -11.15 5.93
C LEU A 52 -0.50 -12.57 6.31
N ASN A 53 -1.00 -13.57 5.59
CA ASN A 53 -0.54 -14.94 5.76
C ASN A 53 0.81 -15.17 5.04
N GLY A 54 1.47 -16.29 5.33
CA GLY A 54 2.80 -16.59 4.77
C GLY A 54 2.86 -16.58 3.24
N ARG A 55 1.81 -17.02 2.55
CA ARG A 55 1.74 -16.99 1.07
C ARG A 55 1.67 -15.55 0.55
N GLN A 56 0.88 -14.70 1.21
CA GLN A 56 0.78 -13.28 0.86
C GLN A 56 2.11 -12.55 1.07
N ILE A 57 2.80 -12.83 2.18
CA ILE A 57 4.11 -12.25 2.48
C ILE A 57 5.13 -12.63 1.41
N ALA A 58 5.22 -13.92 1.07
CA ALA A 58 6.13 -14.40 0.02
C ALA A 58 5.81 -13.77 -1.34
N ALA A 59 4.53 -13.65 -1.70
CA ALA A 59 4.13 -13.04 -2.96
C ALA A 59 4.44 -11.52 -3.01
N ILE A 60 4.29 -10.79 -1.90
CA ILE A 60 4.72 -9.39 -1.80
C ILE A 60 6.25 -9.28 -1.95
N ASP A 61 7.01 -10.19 -1.35
CA ASP A 61 8.46 -10.19 -1.47
C ASP A 61 8.90 -10.41 -2.93
N VAL A 62 8.31 -11.39 -3.63
CA VAL A 62 8.52 -11.60 -5.07
C VAL A 62 8.17 -10.34 -5.87
N LEU A 63 7.05 -9.68 -5.55
CA LEU A 63 6.64 -8.45 -6.23
C LEU A 63 7.62 -7.29 -5.99
N ASN A 64 8.14 -7.14 -4.77
CA ASN A 64 9.10 -6.10 -4.40
C ASN A 64 10.48 -6.31 -5.02
N ASN A 65 10.85 -7.57 -5.27
CA ASN A 65 12.11 -7.94 -5.88
C ASN A 65 12.01 -8.16 -7.40
N ARG A 66 10.83 -7.93 -8.01
CA ARG A 66 10.55 -8.21 -9.43
C ARG A 66 11.51 -7.51 -10.40
N TYR A 67 11.87 -6.26 -10.12
CA TYR A 67 12.79 -5.47 -10.94
C TYR A 67 13.92 -4.89 -10.08
N PRO A 68 14.98 -5.67 -9.81
CA PRO A 68 16.02 -5.26 -8.87
C PRO A 68 16.92 -4.13 -9.40
N ASN A 69 16.99 -3.92 -10.71
CA ASN A 69 17.82 -2.90 -11.37
C ASN A 69 17.07 -2.16 -12.49
N TYR A 70 17.62 -1.02 -12.92
CA TYR A 70 17.01 -0.19 -13.98
C TYR A 70 16.79 -0.97 -15.28
N ASP A 71 17.76 -1.76 -15.73
CA ASP A 71 17.66 -2.47 -17.01
C ASP A 71 16.49 -3.47 -17.05
N SER A 72 16.29 -4.22 -15.95
CA SER A 72 15.16 -5.15 -15.82
C SER A 72 13.82 -4.43 -15.83
N TRP A 73 13.74 -3.24 -15.21
CA TRP A 73 12.56 -2.40 -15.20
C TRP A 73 12.31 -1.77 -16.58
N ASN A 74 13.36 -1.23 -17.20
CA ASN A 74 13.32 -0.51 -18.48
C ASN A 74 12.90 -1.43 -19.64
N ARG A 75 13.29 -2.71 -19.59
CA ARG A 75 12.83 -3.71 -20.57
C ARG A 75 11.30 -3.85 -20.59
N VAL A 76 10.63 -3.67 -19.46
CA VAL A 76 9.17 -3.81 -19.35
C VAL A 76 8.45 -2.48 -19.51
N TYR A 77 8.96 -1.43 -18.89
CA TYR A 77 8.27 -0.13 -18.78
C TYR A 77 8.90 0.99 -19.58
N GLY A 78 10.05 0.81 -20.23
CA GLY A 78 10.77 1.90 -20.92
C GLY A 78 9.93 2.64 -21.97
N ARG A 79 9.04 1.93 -22.67
CA ARG A 79 8.09 2.52 -23.63
C ARG A 79 6.82 3.11 -22.99
N THR A 80 6.49 2.69 -21.77
CA THR A 80 5.27 3.11 -21.02
C THR A 80 5.60 3.29 -19.54
N PRO A 81 6.44 4.28 -19.20
CA PRO A 81 7.03 4.38 -17.87
C PRO A 81 6.02 4.81 -16.80
N ASP A 82 4.83 5.29 -17.16
CA ASP A 82 3.72 5.56 -16.26
C ASP A 82 2.96 4.29 -15.82
N ARG A 83 3.15 3.17 -16.54
CA ARG A 83 2.42 1.92 -16.32
C ARG A 83 2.83 1.14 -15.06
N TRP A 84 4.08 1.27 -14.59
CA TRP A 84 4.59 0.44 -13.50
C TRP A 84 3.74 0.53 -12.23
N SER A 85 3.24 1.72 -11.92
CA SER A 85 2.47 1.98 -10.69
C SER A 85 1.17 1.21 -10.74
N ARG A 86 0.43 1.29 -11.85
CA ARG A 86 -0.79 0.52 -12.07
C ARG A 86 -0.54 -0.98 -11.90
N ASP A 87 0.47 -1.51 -12.59
CA ASP A 87 0.75 -2.95 -12.59
C ASP A 87 1.14 -3.44 -11.18
N ARG A 88 2.03 -2.71 -10.49
CA ARG A 88 2.45 -3.02 -9.12
C ARG A 88 1.27 -3.04 -8.15
N TYR A 89 0.45 -2.00 -8.17
CA TYR A 89 -0.65 -1.85 -7.21
C TYR A 89 -1.85 -2.74 -7.53
N TYR A 90 -2.03 -3.12 -8.80
CA TYR A 90 -2.95 -4.19 -9.17
C TYR A 90 -2.49 -5.54 -8.61
N GLU A 91 -1.20 -5.87 -8.74
CA GLU A 91 -0.64 -7.11 -8.21
C GLU A 91 -0.67 -7.15 -6.67
N MET A 92 -0.37 -6.03 -6.00
CA MET A 92 -0.53 -5.92 -4.55
C MET A 92 -1.96 -6.22 -4.11
N GLU A 93 -2.95 -5.70 -4.83
CA GLU A 93 -4.33 -5.98 -4.52
C GLU A 93 -4.71 -7.44 -4.75
N ARG A 94 -4.18 -8.10 -5.79
CA ARG A 94 -4.41 -9.54 -6.02
C ARG A 94 -3.82 -10.42 -4.93
N ILE A 95 -2.66 -10.00 -4.41
CA ILE A 95 -1.99 -10.71 -3.31
C ILE A 95 -2.74 -10.49 -2.00
N MET A 96 -3.21 -9.27 -1.78
CA MET A 96 -4.01 -8.90 -0.63
C MET A 96 -5.49 -9.24 -0.86
N THR A 97 -6.33 -9.04 0.15
CA THR A 97 -7.77 -8.90 -0.08
C THR A 97 -8.11 -7.44 -0.37
N PRO A 98 -9.26 -7.14 -0.99
CA PRO A 98 -9.75 -5.76 -1.15
C PRO A 98 -9.74 -4.95 0.15
N ALA A 99 -10.09 -5.59 1.27
CA ALA A 99 -10.11 -4.96 2.58
C ALA A 99 -8.70 -4.68 3.13
N GLN A 100 -7.76 -5.61 2.96
CA GLN A 100 -6.36 -5.42 3.34
C GLN A 100 -5.71 -4.33 2.50
N TYR A 101 -5.92 -4.36 1.18
CA TYR A 101 -5.39 -3.36 0.26
C TYR A 101 -5.93 -1.95 0.56
N LYS A 102 -7.22 -1.84 0.92
CA LYS A 102 -7.80 -0.57 1.40
C LYS A 102 -7.06 -0.02 2.62
N ARG A 103 -6.92 -0.85 3.64
CA ARG A 103 -6.23 -0.47 4.90
C ARG A 103 -4.76 -0.12 4.66
N PHE A 104 -4.12 -0.76 3.70
CA PHE A 104 -2.76 -0.45 3.30
C PHE A 104 -2.64 1.00 2.81
N TYR A 105 -3.35 1.39 1.75
CA TYR A 105 -3.18 2.75 1.24
C TYR A 105 -3.76 3.83 2.15
N ASP A 106 -4.78 3.52 2.96
CA ASP A 106 -5.26 4.41 4.02
C ASP A 106 -4.13 4.78 4.99
N ARG A 107 -3.30 3.80 5.37
CA ARG A 107 -2.19 4.00 6.31
C ARG A 107 -0.94 4.60 5.67
N TYR A 108 -0.52 4.07 4.53
CA TYR A 108 0.78 4.38 3.93
C TYR A 108 0.73 5.48 2.86
N TYR A 109 -0.46 5.80 2.36
CA TYR A 109 -0.67 6.82 1.32
C TYR A 109 -1.76 7.82 1.70
N ARG A 110 -2.07 7.97 3.00
CA ARG A 110 -3.06 8.93 3.53
C ARG A 110 -4.44 8.80 2.86
N GLY A 111 -4.83 7.58 2.52
CA GLY A 111 -6.11 7.29 1.84
C GLY A 111 -6.10 7.57 0.34
N GLN A 112 -4.99 8.07 -0.22
CA GLN A 112 -4.84 8.25 -1.65
C GLN A 112 -4.40 6.95 -2.30
N ASN A 113 -5.07 6.55 -3.38
CA ASN A 113 -4.62 5.39 -4.14
C ASN A 113 -3.25 5.71 -4.77
N PRO A 114 -2.21 4.91 -4.52
CA PRO A 114 -0.86 5.25 -4.95
C PRO A 114 -0.70 5.26 -6.47
N VAL A 115 -1.57 4.59 -7.23
CA VAL A 115 -1.59 4.74 -8.69
C VAL A 115 -1.83 6.20 -9.11
N ILE A 116 -2.65 6.93 -8.35
CA ILE A 116 -2.92 8.37 -8.57
C ILE A 116 -1.66 9.20 -8.34
N ILE A 117 -0.89 8.83 -7.31
CA ILE A 117 0.29 9.56 -6.85
C ILE A 117 1.41 9.48 -7.91
N TYR A 118 1.58 8.30 -8.52
CA TYR A 118 2.71 8.03 -9.41
C TYR A 118 2.40 8.12 -10.91
N ASN A 119 1.13 8.18 -11.34
CA ASN A 119 0.78 8.17 -12.75
C ASN A 119 0.52 9.58 -13.31
N LYS A 120 1.29 9.98 -14.33
CA LYS A 120 1.13 11.26 -15.05
C LYS A 120 0.04 11.25 -16.12
N ASN A 121 -0.28 10.11 -16.72
CA ASN A 121 -1.33 9.92 -17.74
C ASN A 121 -2.62 9.36 -17.13
N TYR A 122 -3.00 9.94 -15.99
CA TYR A 122 -3.97 9.33 -15.10
C TYR A 122 -5.43 9.58 -15.50
N ASP A 123 -6.17 8.51 -15.81
CA ASP A 123 -7.64 8.55 -15.94
C ASP A 123 -8.31 8.55 -14.55
N LYS A 124 -8.64 9.76 -14.07
CA LYS A 124 -9.37 10.03 -12.81
C LYS A 124 -10.66 9.22 -12.68
N LYS A 125 -11.37 8.93 -13.77
CA LYS A 125 -12.71 8.32 -13.72
C LYS A 125 -12.63 6.84 -13.39
N TYR A 126 -11.78 6.09 -14.10
CA TYR A 126 -11.61 4.65 -13.90
C TYR A 126 -11.27 4.30 -12.45
N TYR A 127 -10.27 4.96 -11.88
CA TYR A 127 -9.82 4.66 -10.51
C TYR A 127 -10.78 5.15 -9.44
N LYS A 128 -11.49 6.26 -9.66
CA LYS A 128 -12.57 6.71 -8.75
C LYS A 128 -13.71 5.68 -8.70
N GLN A 129 -14.03 5.05 -9.83
CA GLN A 129 -15.00 3.95 -9.89
C GLN A 129 -14.51 2.76 -9.07
N ARG A 130 -13.23 2.39 -9.27
CA ARG A 130 -12.57 1.27 -8.59
C ARG A 130 -12.46 1.51 -7.07
N GLU A 131 -12.15 2.73 -6.65
CA GLU A 131 -12.10 3.13 -5.24
C GLU A 131 -13.48 3.02 -4.56
N LYS A 132 -14.55 3.48 -5.23
CA LYS A 132 -15.92 3.32 -4.75
C LYS A 132 -16.28 1.85 -4.53
N TYR A 133 -15.91 0.99 -5.49
CA TYR A 133 -16.09 -0.46 -5.37
C TYR A 133 -15.41 -1.02 -4.11
N TYR A 134 -14.15 -0.66 -3.85
CA TYR A 134 -13.45 -1.10 -2.63
C TYR A 134 -14.08 -0.56 -1.36
N LYS A 135 -14.53 0.70 -1.37
CA LYS A 135 -15.23 1.27 -0.22
C LYS A 135 -16.51 0.50 0.11
N LYS A 136 -17.22 -0.01 -0.90
CA LYS A 136 -18.38 -0.89 -0.72
C LYS A 136 -17.97 -2.24 -0.13
N GLN A 137 -17.02 -2.93 -0.76
CA GLN A 137 -16.55 -4.25 -0.32
C GLN A 137 -16.00 -4.23 1.12
N TRP A 138 -15.23 -3.20 1.47
CA TRP A 138 -14.70 -3.04 2.82
C TRP A 138 -15.78 -2.82 3.88
N LYS A 139 -16.84 -2.05 3.55
CA LYS A 139 -18.00 -1.88 4.44
C LYS A 139 -18.72 -3.20 4.67
N GLU A 140 -18.92 -3.99 3.62
CA GLU A 140 -19.56 -5.31 3.70
C GLU A 140 -18.74 -6.27 4.58
N TYR A 141 -17.42 -6.39 4.35
CA TYR A 141 -16.53 -7.20 5.18
C TYR A 141 -16.61 -6.83 6.68
N ASN A 142 -16.61 -5.54 7.00
CA ASN A 142 -16.69 -5.09 8.38
C ASN A 142 -18.06 -5.36 9.02
N LYS A 143 -19.14 -5.31 8.23
CA LYS A 143 -20.49 -5.66 8.70
C LYS A 143 -20.50 -7.12 9.16
N HIS A 144 -20.08 -8.05 8.30
CA HIS A 144 -20.01 -9.48 8.63
C HIS A 144 -19.13 -9.75 9.86
N ARG A 145 -17.95 -9.13 9.96
CA ARG A 145 -17.05 -9.29 11.12
C ARG A 145 -17.65 -8.77 12.44
N ASN A 146 -18.57 -7.82 12.39
CA ASN A 146 -19.24 -7.29 13.58
C ASN A 146 -20.45 -8.16 13.94
N ASP A 147 -21.19 -8.64 12.94
CA ASP A 147 -22.29 -9.59 13.13
C ASP A 147 -21.78 -10.89 13.78
N ASP A 148 -20.67 -11.47 13.29
CA ASP A 148 -20.02 -12.67 13.87
C ASP A 148 -19.53 -12.48 15.32
N ARG A 149 -19.26 -11.23 15.72
CA ARG A 149 -18.87 -10.86 17.09
C ARG A 149 -20.07 -10.56 17.99
N GLY A 150 -21.23 -10.27 17.43
CA GLY A 150 -22.48 -10.08 18.16
C GLY A 150 -23.04 -11.40 18.67
N TRP A 151 -22.99 -12.45 17.85
CA TRP A 151 -23.49 -13.79 18.22
C TRP A 151 -22.69 -14.44 19.36
N ARG A 152 -21.39 -14.17 19.48
CA ARG A 152 -20.51 -14.73 20.53
C ARG A 152 -20.68 -14.11 21.93
N ARG A 153 -21.60 -13.16 22.12
CA ARG A 153 -21.81 -12.47 23.42
C ARG A 153 -23.08 -12.90 24.16
N HIS A 154 -23.80 -13.91 23.67
CA HIS A 154 -25.08 -14.34 24.22
C HIS A 154 -25.06 -15.74 24.85
N ASP A 155 -23.88 -16.31 25.12
CA ASP A 155 -23.72 -17.68 25.65
C ASP A 155 -22.99 -17.75 27.01
N ASP A 156 -23.04 -16.71 27.85
CA ASP A 156 -22.56 -16.73 29.25
C ASP A 156 -23.69 -16.38 30.24
#